data_AF-A0A0F2PMC8-F1
#
_entry.id   AF-A0A0F2PMC8-F1
#
_cell.length_a   1.000
_cell.length_b   1.000
_cell.length_c   1.000
_cell.angle_alpha   90.00
_cell.angle_beta   90.00
_cell.angle_gamma   90.00
#
_symmetry.space_group_name_H-M   'P 1'
#
loop_
_entity.id
_entity.type
_entity.pdbx_description
1 polymer ?
#
loop_
_entity_poly.entity_id
_entity_poly.type
_entity_poly.pdbx_seq_one_letter_code
_entity_poly.pdbx_strand_id
1 'polypeptide(L)' 'MDELMRNFIKDLVKLLREKYNISLSEVSGETEIEKSFRLGSNFAYYDALDIIESQFKSYGLDYESIGKVTPILGKLAKE' A
#
# COMPACT_ATOMS: atom_id res chain seq x y z
N MET A 1 1.63 18.48 -11.48
CA MET A 1 2.38 17.98 -10.31
C MET A 1 3.86 18.13 -10.60
N ASP A 2 4.59 18.86 -9.75
CA ASP A 2 6.05 18.98 -9.85
C ASP A 2 6.75 17.65 -9.55
N GLU A 3 8.06 17.58 -9.82
CA GLU A 3 8.86 16.37 -9.70
C GLU A 3 9.02 15.91 -8.25
N LEU A 4 9.15 16.85 -7.30
CA LEU A 4 9.32 16.53 -5.88
C LEU A 4 8.07 15.84 -5.33
N MET A 5 6.89 16.35 -5.66
CA MET A 5 5.62 15.76 -5.26
C MET A 5 5.41 14.37 -5.90
N ARG A 6 5.85 14.17 -7.15
CA ARG A 6 5.83 12.84 -7.80
C ARG A 6 6.71 11.85 -7.06
N ASN A 7 7.93 12.23 -6.71
CA ASN A 7 8.87 11.35 -6.01
C ASN A 7 8.36 11.03 -4.61
N PHE A 8 7.86 12.03 -3.88
CA PHE A 8 7.23 11.83 -2.58
C PHE A 8 6.10 10.78 -2.63
N ILE A 9 5.21 10.88 -3.62
CA ILE A 9 4.11 9.94 -3.80
C ILE A 9 4.63 8.53 -4.11
N LYS A 10 5.61 8.40 -5.00
CA LYS A 10 6.20 7.10 -5.36
C LYS A 10 6.81 6.43 -4.13
N ASP A 11 7.56 7.19 -3.34
CA ASP A 11 8.18 6.71 -2.11
C ASP A 11 7.11 6.32 -1.06
N LEU A 12 6.04 7.11 -0.94
CA LEU A 12 4.91 6.79 -0.06
C LEU A 12 4.21 5.49 -0.48
N VAL A 13 3.90 5.33 -1.76
CA VAL A 13 3.29 4.10 -2.30
C VAL A 13 4.21 2.90 -2.05
N LYS A 14 5.51 3.04 -2.29
CA LYS A 14 6.49 1.99 -2.01
C LYS A 14 6.50 1.59 -0.54
N LEU A 15 6.60 2.57 0.37
CA LEU A 15 6.57 2.33 1.81
C LEU A 15 5.30 1.59 2.25
N LEU A 16 4.13 2.06 1.79
CA LEU A 16 2.85 1.45 2.12
C LEU A 16 2.76 0.00 1.62
N ARG A 17 3.24 -0.28 0.42
CA ARG A 17 3.31 -1.64 -0.15
C ARG A 17 4.25 -2.55 0.63
N GLU A 18 5.42 -2.05 1.03
CA GLU A 18 6.36 -2.82 1.86
C GLU A 18 5.72 -3.17 3.20
N LYS A 19 5.08 -2.21 3.87
CA LYS A 19 4.40 -2.45 5.15
C LYS A 19 3.19 -3.37 5.01
N TYR A 20 2.41 -3.21 3.93
CA TYR A 20 1.34 -4.13 3.58
C TYR A 20 1.86 -5.55 3.36
N ASN A 21 2.96 -5.74 2.62
CA ASN A 21 3.55 -7.06 2.41
C ASN A 21 4.05 -7.68 3.72
N ILE A 22 4.72 -6.89 4.56
CA ILE A 22 5.17 -7.34 5.90
C ILE A 22 3.97 -7.78 6.75
N SER A 23 2.85 -7.07 6.68
CA SER A 23 1.64 -7.44 7.43
C SER A 23 1.03 -8.78 6.97
N LEU A 24 1.30 -9.24 5.74
CA LEU A 24 0.84 -10.53 5.24
C LEU A 24 1.81 -11.69 5.53
N SER A 25 3.07 -11.39 5.81
CA SER A 25 4.09 -12.40 6.11
C SER A 25 3.77 -13.13 7.40
N GLU A 26 3.99 -14.44 7.41
CA GLU A 26 3.96 -15.24 8.64
C GLU A 26 5.11 -14.81 9.58
N VAL A 27 4.81 -14.69 10.87
CA VAL A 27 5.79 -14.34 11.91
C VAL A 27 5.87 -15.51 12.88
N SER A 28 7.05 -16.12 12.98
CA SER A 28 7.28 -17.24 13.88
C SER A 28 7.17 -16.81 15.35
N GLY A 29 6.43 -17.57 16.14
CA GLY A 29 6.26 -17.33 17.58
C GLY A 29 5.26 -16.23 17.94
N GLU A 30 4.51 -15.69 16.98
CA GLU A 30 3.43 -14.73 17.28
C GLU A 30 2.27 -15.41 18.03
N THR A 31 1.68 -14.68 18.98
CA THR A 31 0.42 -15.05 19.62
C THR A 31 -0.76 -14.76 18.70
N GLU A 32 -1.93 -15.36 18.96
CA GLU A 32 -3.16 -15.09 18.20
C GLU A 32 -3.57 -13.61 18.24
N ILE A 33 -3.26 -12.90 19.33
CA ILE A 33 -3.52 -11.46 19.47
C ILE A 33 -2.61 -10.66 18.54
N GLU A 34 -1.30 -10.97 18.53
CA GLU A 34 -0.33 -10.31 17.65
C GLU A 34 -0.63 -10.58 16.17
N LYS A 35 -0.99 -11.83 15.83
CA LYS A 35 -1.45 -12.21 14.50
C LYS A 35 -2.67 -11.41 14.08
N SER A 36 -3.67 -11.29 14.95
CA SER A 36 -4.89 -10.53 14.67
C SER A 36 -4.58 -9.05 14.44
N PHE A 37 -3.70 -8.46 15.24
CA PHE A 37 -3.25 -7.07 15.06
C PHE A 37 -2.50 -6.89 13.74
N ARG A 38 -1.55 -7.78 13.43
CA ARG A 38 -0.78 -7.77 12.19
C ARG A 38 -1.69 -7.87 10.96
N LEU A 39 -2.62 -8.82 10.94
CA LEU A 39 -3.58 -8.97 9.85
C LEU A 39 -4.55 -7.78 9.76
N GLY A 40 -4.93 -7.17 10.89
CA GLY A 40 -5.69 -5.93 10.91
C GLY A 40 -4.92 -4.75 10.29
N SER A 41 -3.61 -4.66 10.57
CA SER A 41 -2.76 -3.59 10.01
C SER A 41 -2.69 -3.61 8.48
N ASN A 42 -2.92 -4.78 7.86
CA ASN A 42 -3.01 -4.92 6.42
C ASN A 42 -4.07 -4.00 5.80
N PHE A 43 -5.24 -3.92 6.44
CA PHE A 43 -6.35 -3.08 5.99
C PHE A 43 -5.98 -1.59 6.05
N ALA A 44 -5.25 -1.16 7.07
CA ALA A 44 -4.82 0.23 7.18
C ALA A 44 -3.91 0.65 6.01
N TYR A 45 -2.98 -0.22 5.61
CA TYR A 45 -2.12 0.04 4.45
C TYR A 45 -2.87 -0.07 3.12
N TYR A 46 -3.79 -1.03 3.01
CA TYR A 46 -4.65 -1.19 1.84
C TYR A 46 -5.52 0.05 1.61
N ASP A 47 -6.23 0.52 2.64
CA ASP A 47 -7.11 1.70 2.56
C ASP A 47 -6.33 2.95 2.17
N ALA A 48 -5.12 3.13 2.71
CA ALA A 48 -4.26 4.25 2.32
C ALA A 48 -3.88 4.18 0.83
N LEU A 49 -3.52 2.99 0.31
CA LEU A 49 -3.22 2.79 -1.11
C LEU A 49 -4.45 3.04 -1.99
N ASP A 50 -5.63 2.58 -1.58
CA ASP A 50 -6.89 2.75 -2.32
C ASP A 50 -7.32 4.23 -2.38
N ILE A 51 -7.15 4.97 -1.29
CA ILE A 51 -7.38 6.42 -1.27
C ILE A 51 -6.44 7.12 -2.25
N ILE A 52 -5.13 6.82 -2.17
CA ILE A 52 -4.13 7.41 -3.07
C ILE A 52 -4.50 7.14 -4.54
N GLU A 53 -4.85 5.90 -4.87
CA GLU A 53 -5.25 5.50 -6.21
C GLU A 53 -6.52 6.23 -6.68
N SER A 54 -7.52 6.34 -5.81
CA SER A 54 -8.77 7.03 -6.08
C SER A 54 -8.56 8.52 -6.33
N GLN A 55 -7.66 9.16 -5.59
CA GLN A 55 -7.29 10.55 -5.85
C GLN A 55 -6.61 10.70 -7.21
N PHE A 56 -5.67 9.81 -7.59
CA PHE A 56 -5.05 9.90 -8.93
C PHE A 56 -6.05 9.78 -10.07
N LYS A 57 -6.97 8.81 -9.97
CA LYS A 57 -8.05 8.64 -10.94
C LYS A 57 -8.94 9.88 -11.02
N SER A 58 -9.27 10.48 -9.88
CA SER A 58 -10.16 11.65 -9.81
C SER A 58 -9.53 12.92 -10.39
N TYR A 59 -8.22 13.12 -10.20
CA TYR A 59 -7.50 14.29 -10.70
C TYR A 59 -6.99 14.14 -12.13
N GLY A 60 -7.26 13.02 -12.82
CA GLY A 60 -6.76 12.75 -14.16
C GLY A 60 -5.23 12.72 -14.23
N LEU A 61 -4.58 12.44 -13.11
CA LEU A 61 -3.13 12.32 -13.06
C LEU A 61 -2.74 11.03 -13.76
N ASP A 62 -1.82 11.15 -14.71
CA ASP A 62 -1.41 10.07 -15.60
C ASP A 62 -0.99 8.82 -14.81
N TYR A 63 -1.92 7.87 -14.76
CA TYR A 63 -1.82 6.60 -14.07
C TYR A 63 -0.62 5.80 -14.58
N GLU A 64 -0.20 6.03 -15.83
CA GLU A 64 0.96 5.36 -16.41
C GLU A 64 2.28 5.77 -15.74
N SER A 65 2.36 6.98 -15.17
CA SER A 65 3.59 7.48 -14.54
C SER A 65 3.87 6.92 -13.14
N ILE A 66 2.84 6.36 -12.49
CA ILE A 66 2.89 5.80 -11.11
C ILE A 66 2.58 4.30 -11.11
N GLY A 67 1.85 3.80 -12.12
CA GLY A 67 1.41 2.40 -12.22
C GLY A 67 0.20 2.11 -11.34
N LYS A 68 -0.22 0.83 -11.33
CA LYS A 68 -1.24 0.36 -10.39
C LYS A 68 -0.71 0.58 -8.97
N VAL A 69 -1.48 1.19 -8.08
CA VAL A 69 -1.07 1.52 -6.70
C VAL A 69 -1.57 0.47 -5.71
N THR A 70 -2.85 0.12 -5.77
CA THR A 70 -3.49 -0.77 -4.80
C THR A 70 -3.32 -2.24 -5.19
N PRO A 71 -2.85 -3.11 -4.28
CA PRO A 71 -2.80 -4.56 -4.52
C PRO A 71 -4.20 -5.18 -4.51
N ILE A 72 -4.29 -6.48 -4.83
CA ILE A 72 -5.49 -7.25 -4.48
C ILE A 72 -5.42 -7.53 -2.98
N LEU A 73 -6.46 -7.17 -2.23
CA LEU A 73 -6.52 -7.40 -0.79
C LEU A 73 -6.21 -8.87 -0.44
N GLY A 74 -5.34 -9.08 0.55
CA GLY A 74 -4.87 -10.39 0.96
C GLY A 74 -3.81 -11.04 0.04
N LYS A 75 -3.44 -10.41 -1.08
CA LYS A 75 -2.33 -10.83 -1.93
C LYS A 75 -1.18 -9.84 -1.85
N LEU A 76 0.06 -10.34 -1.95
CA LEU A 76 1.26 -9.50 -1.99
C LEU A 76 1.15 -8.42 -3.08
N ALA A 77 1.54 -7.19 -2.72
CA ALA A 77 1.76 -6.10 -3.64
C ALA A 77 3.03 -6.37 -4.44
N LYS A 78 2.87 -6.88 -5.66
CA LYS A 78 3.96 -7.04 -6.64
C LYS A 78 4.22 -5.69 -7.30
N GLU A 79 5.50 -5.35 -7.48
CA GLU A 79 5.95 -4.18 -8.24
C GLU A 79 5.48 -4.23 -9.70
#